data_AF-G4FAJ1-F1
#
_entry.id   AF-G4FAJ1-F1
#
_cell.length_a   1.000
_cell.length_b   1.000
_cell.length_c   1.000
_cell.angle_alpha   90.00
_cell.angle_beta   90.00
_cell.angle_gamma   90.00
#
_symmetry.space_group_name_H-M   'P 1'
#
loop_
_entity.id
_entity.type
_entity.pdbx_description
1 polymer ?
#
loop_
_entity_poly.entity_id
_entity_poly.type
_entity_poly.pdbx_seq_one_letter_code
_entity_poly.pdbx_strand_id
1 'polypeptide(L)'
;MENSSMVTLLAGGSLLLGLIAAALFFYFMLSQRRKRSEKKPPSVTETKQAAPAPPPEPTSVPAASAREPQKTHNLHSLFVIFANPSPETTQQLTDWLRQVEAIYDPATKVYHVPGKQPSNPVTIANAFLPGEMPDLYRDSNHEVKGISLLVKPPLHKRRNQQMIVFVDLAKQAAEIFQGKLLNAEREPATDATYQRIIG
;
A
#
# COMPACT_ATOMS: atom_id res chain seq x y z
N MET A 1 -10.46 12.63 -59.10
CA MET A 1 -9.93 13.53 -58.05
C MET A 1 -10.13 12.98 -56.63
N GLU A 2 -10.74 11.80 -56.46
CA GLU A 2 -11.11 11.27 -55.13
C GLU A 2 -9.94 10.66 -54.33
N ASN A 3 -8.98 10.02 -55.00
CA ASN A 3 -7.89 9.29 -54.34
C ASN A 3 -6.88 10.23 -53.66
N SER A 4 -6.68 11.43 -54.21
CA SER A 4 -5.73 12.43 -53.72
C SER A 4 -6.08 12.91 -52.31
N SER A 5 -7.38 13.12 -52.07
CA SER A 5 -7.92 13.60 -50.79
C SER A 5 -7.83 12.55 -49.69
N MET A 6 -8.03 11.27 -50.04
CA MET A 6 -7.87 10.16 -49.09
C MET A 6 -6.41 9.98 -48.67
N VAL A 7 -5.48 10.09 -49.63
CA VAL A 7 -4.04 10.01 -49.35
C VAL A 7 -3.56 11.17 -48.48
N THR A 8 -4.05 12.40 -48.72
CA THR A 8 -3.68 13.57 -47.89
C THR A 8 -4.26 13.50 -46.49
N LEU A 9 -5.50 13.00 -46.32
CA LEU A 9 -6.08 12.75 -44.99
C LEU A 9 -5.30 11.68 -44.22
N LEU A 10 -4.92 10.59 -44.90
CA LEU A 10 -4.17 9.50 -44.27
C LEU A 10 -2.75 9.94 -43.88
N ALA A 11 -2.08 10.73 -44.73
CA ALA A 11 -0.78 11.30 -44.45
C ALA A 11 -0.84 12.34 -43.30
N GLY A 12 -1.87 13.18 -43.28
CA GLY A 12 -2.08 14.14 -42.18
C GLY A 12 -2.34 13.44 -40.85
N GLY A 13 -3.19 12.40 -40.85
CA GLY A 13 -3.50 11.60 -39.66
C GLY A 13 -2.28 10.86 -39.11
N SER A 14 -1.48 10.24 -39.98
CA SER A 14 -0.28 9.51 -39.55
C SER A 14 0.81 10.45 -39.01
N LEU A 15 0.95 11.65 -39.60
CA LEU A 15 1.88 12.67 -39.12
C LEU A 15 1.50 13.17 -37.72
N LEU A 16 0.21 13.46 -37.50
CA LEU A 16 -0.29 13.90 -36.19
C LEU A 16 -0.09 12.82 -35.12
N LEU A 17 -0.41 11.56 -35.46
CA LEU A 17 -0.27 10.44 -34.54
C LEU A 17 1.21 10.18 -34.19
N GLY A 18 2.11 10.32 -35.17
CA GLY A 18 3.55 10.22 -34.95
C GLY A 18 4.09 11.30 -34.01
N LEU A 19 3.62 12.54 -34.15
CA LEU A 19 4.00 13.65 -33.26
C LEU A 19 3.52 13.43 -31.82
N ILE A 20 2.29 12.94 -31.64
CA ILE A 20 1.74 12.62 -30.32
C ILE A 20 2.53 11.47 -29.67
N ALA A 21 2.84 10.42 -30.43
CA ALA A 21 3.63 9.29 -29.94
C ALA A 21 5.04 9.73 -29.53
N ALA A 22 5.70 10.58 -30.32
CA ALA A 22 7.01 11.13 -29.99
C ALA A 22 6.96 11.98 -28.70
N ALA A 23 5.94 12.85 -28.56
CA ALA A 23 5.77 13.67 -27.37
C ALA A 23 5.58 12.83 -26.10
N LEU A 24 4.75 11.78 -26.15
CA LEU A 24 4.55 10.85 -25.05
C LEU A 24 5.83 10.06 -24.71
N PHE A 25 6.58 9.64 -25.72
CA PHE A 25 7.86 8.94 -25.52
C PHE A 25 8.89 9.84 -24.83
N PHE A 26 9.05 11.08 -25.28
CA PHE A 26 9.93 12.05 -24.63
C PHE A 26 9.48 12.36 -23.21
N TYR A 27 8.18 12.60 -22.99
CA TYR A 27 7.63 12.84 -21.65
C TYR A 27 7.94 11.68 -20.69
N PHE A 28 7.72 10.43 -21.13
CA PHE A 28 8.00 9.25 -20.32
C PHE A 28 9.50 9.09 -20.02
N MET A 29 10.36 9.30 -21.01
CA MET A 29 11.81 9.21 -20.88
C MET A 29 12.39 10.29 -19.95
N LEU A 30 11.89 11.53 -20.04
CA LEU A 30 12.24 12.62 -19.13
C LEU A 30 11.74 12.37 -17.69
N SER A 31 10.54 11.83 -17.53
CA SER A 31 9.97 11.47 -16.23
C SER A 31 10.77 10.35 -15.54
N GLN A 32 11.21 9.33 -16.27
CA GLN A 32 12.08 8.27 -15.73
C GLN A 32 13.48 8.79 -15.33
N ARG A 33 14.08 9.72 -16.10
CA ARG A 33 15.39 10.30 -15.74
C ARG A 33 15.34 11.12 -14.45
N ARG A 34 14.23 11.82 -14.18
CA ARG A 34 14.01 12.53 -12.90
C ARG A 34 13.95 11.55 -11.73
N LYS A 35 13.23 10.43 -11.88
CA LYS A 35 13.17 9.36 -10.85
C LYS A 35 14.50 8.63 -10.63
N ARG A 36 15.39 8.59 -11.62
CA ARG A 36 16.72 7.95 -11.51
C ARG A 36 17.79 8.86 -10.88
N SER A 37 17.61 10.17 -10.92
CA SER A 37 18.57 11.13 -10.35
C SER A 37 18.49 11.27 -8.83
N GLU A 38 17.42 10.79 -8.19
CA GLU A 38 17.28 10.74 -6.72
C GLU A 38 17.89 9.49 -6.07
N LYS A 39 18.40 8.53 -6.85
CA LYS A 39 19.06 7.31 -6.33
C LYS A 39 20.56 7.28 -6.66
N LYS A 40 21.31 8.28 -6.21
CA LYS A 40 22.78 8.19 -6.16
C LYS A 40 23.25 8.24 -4.70
N PRO A 41 23.52 7.09 -4.06
CA PRO A 41 24.25 7.09 -2.79
C PRO A 41 25.73 7.42 -3.03
N PRO A 42 26.41 8.08 -2.07
CA PRO A 42 27.83 8.38 -2.16
C PRO A 42 28.67 7.11 -2.10
N SER A 43 29.66 7.05 -2.98
CA SER A 43 30.70 6.02 -3.03
C SER A 43 31.56 6.10 -1.77
N VAL A 44 31.55 5.05 -0.95
CA VAL A 44 32.56 4.84 0.08
C VAL A 44 33.60 3.88 -0.49
N THR A 45 34.80 4.42 -0.65
CA THR A 45 36.02 3.69 -0.94
C THR A 45 36.44 2.95 0.33
N GLU A 46 36.58 1.62 0.29
CA GLU A 46 37.47 0.95 1.22
C GLU A 46 38.06 -0.33 0.61
N THR A 47 39.38 -0.40 0.73
CA THR A 47 40.29 -1.45 0.25
C THR A 47 40.38 -2.58 1.27
N LYS A 48 40.83 -3.76 0.80
CA LYS A 48 41.53 -4.86 1.52
C LYS A 48 40.66 -6.11 1.75
N GLN A 49 41.09 -7.37 1.65
CA GLN A 49 42.15 -8.14 0.97
C GLN A 49 41.90 -9.62 1.40
N ALA A 50 42.20 -10.58 0.52
CA ALA A 50 42.48 -12.02 0.77
C ALA A 50 41.33 -13.01 1.08
N ALA A 51 41.26 -14.06 0.24
CA ALA A 51 40.70 -15.41 0.47
C ALA A 51 41.82 -16.35 1.03
N PRO A 52 41.63 -17.62 1.51
CA PRO A 52 40.63 -18.65 1.08
C PRO A 52 40.05 -19.69 2.12
N ALA A 53 38.81 -20.19 1.87
CA ALA A 53 38.17 -21.55 2.00
C ALA A 53 38.33 -22.50 3.27
N PRO A 54 37.55 -23.62 3.45
CA PRO A 54 36.28 -23.77 4.23
C PRO A 54 36.27 -24.97 5.28
N PRO A 55 35.14 -25.67 5.65
CA PRO A 55 34.33 -25.63 6.90
C PRO A 55 34.38 -26.93 7.79
N PRO A 56 33.70 -27.05 8.98
CA PRO A 56 32.28 -27.47 9.08
C PRO A 56 31.43 -26.91 10.27
N GLU A 57 30.11 -27.07 10.17
CA GLU A 57 28.98 -26.83 11.12
C GLU A 57 29.12 -27.55 12.51
N PRO A 58 28.32 -27.28 13.60
CA PRO A 58 26.87 -26.99 13.58
C PRO A 58 26.25 -26.08 14.69
N THR A 59 24.99 -25.71 14.46
CA THR A 59 23.92 -25.39 15.44
C THR A 59 24.18 -24.35 16.54
N SER A 60 23.66 -23.13 16.33
CA SER A 60 22.99 -22.38 17.41
C SER A 60 21.96 -21.39 16.84
N VAL A 61 20.85 -21.32 17.55
CA VAL A 61 19.59 -20.62 17.27
C VAL A 61 19.83 -19.13 16.93
N PRO A 62 19.26 -18.58 15.84
CA PRO A 62 19.30 -17.14 15.64
C PRO A 62 18.34 -16.48 16.64
N ALA A 63 18.91 -15.89 17.69
CA ALA A 63 18.21 -14.90 18.51
C ALA A 63 17.57 -13.87 17.57
N ALA A 64 16.25 -13.74 17.66
CA ALA A 64 15.48 -12.76 16.92
C ALA A 64 16.06 -11.37 17.24
N SER A 65 16.89 -10.87 16.33
CA SER A 65 17.41 -9.52 16.38
C SER A 65 16.21 -8.59 16.26
N ALA A 66 15.83 -7.99 17.40
CA ALA A 66 14.83 -6.94 17.48
C ALA A 66 15.30 -5.79 16.61
N ARG A 67 14.87 -5.83 15.34
CA ARG A 67 15.17 -4.82 14.34
C ARG A 67 14.54 -3.53 14.84
N GLU A 68 15.39 -2.55 15.17
CA GLU A 68 14.98 -1.21 15.57
C GLU A 68 13.91 -0.67 14.62
N PRO A 69 12.86 0.01 15.13
CA PRO A 69 11.86 0.62 14.27
C PRO A 69 12.55 1.71 13.44
N GLN A 70 12.80 1.39 12.17
CA GLN A 70 13.19 2.36 11.15
C GLN A 70 12.20 3.52 11.23
N LYS A 71 12.66 4.72 11.64
CA LYS A 71 11.91 5.98 11.78
C LYS A 71 10.62 5.97 10.96
N THR A 72 9.54 5.47 11.57
CA THR A 72 8.26 5.39 10.88
C THR A 72 7.70 6.79 10.92
N HIS A 73 7.55 7.36 9.73
CA HIS A 73 6.65 8.48 9.49
C HIS A 73 5.42 8.31 10.37
N ASN A 74 5.09 9.30 11.20
CA ASN A 74 3.91 9.29 12.07
C ASN A 74 2.74 8.69 11.27
N LEU A 75 2.33 7.47 11.56
CA LEU A 75 1.30 6.72 10.84
C LEU A 75 0.34 6.27 11.92
N HIS A 76 -0.95 6.52 11.73
CA HIS A 76 -1.97 5.98 12.61
C HIS A 76 -2.30 4.58 12.15
N SER A 77 -2.22 3.62 13.07
CA SER A 77 -2.59 2.24 12.85
C SER A 77 -3.71 1.82 13.80
N LEU A 78 -4.68 1.11 13.26
CA LEU A 78 -5.73 0.41 14.00
C LEU A 78 -5.77 -1.03 13.50
N PHE A 79 -6.03 -1.97 14.39
CA PHE A 79 -6.10 -3.39 14.05
C PHE A 79 -7.47 -3.94 14.40
N VAL A 80 -8.08 -4.68 13.49
CA VAL A 80 -9.32 -5.42 13.73
C VAL A 80 -8.97 -6.89 13.67
N ILE A 81 -9.03 -7.56 14.83
CA ILE A 81 -8.81 -9.01 14.93
C ILE A 81 -10.18 -9.69 14.94
N PHE A 82 -10.41 -10.58 13.99
CA PHE A 82 -11.71 -11.24 13.84
C PHE A 82 -11.93 -12.21 14.98
N ALA A 83 -13.17 -12.29 15.49
CA ALA A 83 -13.50 -13.24 16.57
C ALA A 83 -13.43 -14.68 16.08
N ASN A 84 -14.01 -14.96 14.90
CA ASN A 84 -14.06 -16.27 14.29
C ASN A 84 -13.57 -16.18 12.83
N PRO A 85 -12.27 -16.39 12.57
CA PRO A 85 -11.77 -16.46 11.21
C PRO A 85 -12.30 -17.72 10.53
N SER A 86 -13.00 -17.53 9.41
CA SER A 86 -13.57 -18.61 8.60
C SER A 86 -13.59 -18.17 7.13
N PRO A 87 -13.79 -19.09 6.18
CA PRO A 87 -13.97 -18.74 4.77
C PRO A 87 -15.15 -17.77 4.56
N GLU A 88 -16.22 -17.88 5.35
CA GLU A 88 -17.36 -16.96 5.31
C GLU A 88 -16.94 -15.55 5.75
N THR A 89 -16.12 -15.44 6.80
CA THR A 89 -15.56 -14.15 7.25
C THR A 89 -14.66 -13.54 6.17
N THR A 90 -13.87 -14.35 5.45
CA THR A 90 -13.10 -13.86 4.30
C THR A 90 -14.02 -13.38 3.16
N GLN A 91 -15.14 -14.06 2.91
CA GLN A 91 -16.10 -13.61 1.90
C GLN A 91 -16.74 -12.27 2.30
N GLN A 92 -17.17 -12.14 3.55
CA GLN A 92 -17.66 -10.86 4.09
C GLN A 92 -16.60 -9.76 4.01
N LEU A 93 -15.33 -10.08 4.26
CA LEU A 93 -14.22 -9.16 4.09
C LEU A 93 -14.11 -8.71 2.63
N THR A 94 -14.24 -9.64 1.69
CA THR A 94 -14.20 -9.34 0.25
C THR A 94 -15.34 -8.41 -0.15
N ASP A 95 -16.55 -8.67 0.35
CA ASP A 95 -17.73 -7.85 0.07
C ASP A 95 -17.61 -6.45 0.68
N TRP A 96 -17.12 -6.37 1.92
CA TRP A 96 -16.83 -5.09 2.58
C TRP A 96 -15.76 -4.29 1.83
N LEU A 97 -14.67 -4.94 1.39
CA LEU A 97 -13.62 -4.30 0.58
C LEU A 97 -14.19 -3.72 -0.73
N ARG A 98 -15.12 -4.43 -1.38
CA ARG A 98 -15.83 -3.89 -2.56
C ARG A 98 -16.71 -2.70 -2.20
N GLN A 99 -17.45 -2.78 -1.08
CA GLN A 99 -18.33 -1.72 -0.61
C GLN A 99 -17.58 -0.42 -0.33
N VAL A 100 -16.37 -0.51 0.23
CA VAL A 100 -15.52 0.66 0.52
C VAL A 100 -14.64 1.06 -0.66
N GLU A 101 -14.86 0.48 -1.85
CA GLU A 101 -14.12 0.74 -3.08
C GLU A 101 -12.60 0.54 -2.92
N ALA A 102 -12.19 -0.48 -2.18
CA ALA A 102 -10.79 -0.78 -1.93
C ALA A 102 -10.10 -1.29 -3.21
N ILE A 103 -8.94 -0.73 -3.53
CA ILE A 103 -8.15 -1.10 -4.71
C ILE A 103 -6.94 -1.92 -4.25
N TYR A 104 -6.80 -3.13 -4.78
CA TYR A 104 -5.64 -3.97 -4.52
C TYR A 104 -4.40 -3.47 -5.26
N ASP A 105 -3.30 -3.25 -4.54
CA ASP A 105 -1.99 -2.99 -5.11
C ASP A 105 -1.15 -4.28 -5.13
N PRO A 106 -0.90 -4.89 -6.31
CA PRO A 106 -0.13 -6.13 -6.41
C PRO A 106 1.36 -5.95 -6.09
N ALA A 107 1.89 -4.72 -6.12
CA ALA A 107 3.31 -4.46 -5.83
C ALA A 107 3.59 -4.50 -4.32
N THR A 108 2.68 -3.94 -3.52
CA THR A 108 2.79 -3.89 -2.06
C THR A 108 1.94 -4.95 -1.36
N LYS A 109 1.05 -5.64 -2.11
CA LYS A 109 0.10 -6.66 -1.64
C LYS A 109 -0.78 -6.15 -0.50
N VAL A 110 -1.32 -4.95 -0.65
CA VAL A 110 -2.26 -4.35 0.29
C VAL A 110 -3.39 -3.70 -0.48
N TYR A 111 -4.44 -3.28 0.22
CA TYR A 111 -5.58 -2.62 -0.36
C TYR A 111 -5.58 -1.14 0.01
N HIS A 112 -6.01 -0.29 -0.91
CA HIS A 112 -6.10 1.15 -0.71
C HIS A 112 -7.53 1.63 -0.87
N VAL A 113 -8.04 2.28 0.17
CA VAL A 113 -9.35 2.93 0.17
C VAL A 113 -9.15 4.43 -0.09
N PRO A 114 -9.65 4.97 -1.21
CA PRO A 114 -9.44 6.38 -1.56
C PRO A 114 -10.09 7.34 -0.54
N GLY A 115 -11.26 6.97 0.00
CA GLY A 115 -11.98 7.77 0.99
C GLY A 115 -12.37 9.16 0.47
N LYS A 116 -12.28 10.18 1.34
CA LYS A 116 -12.59 11.58 0.97
C LYS A 116 -11.38 12.32 0.40
N GLN A 117 -10.17 11.85 0.71
CA GLN A 117 -8.93 12.45 0.21
C GLN A 117 -8.09 11.39 -0.53
N PRO A 118 -8.29 11.21 -1.85
CA PRO A 118 -7.60 10.17 -2.63
C PRO A 118 -6.06 10.27 -2.63
N SER A 119 -5.51 11.46 -2.37
CA SER A 119 -4.06 11.66 -2.26
C SER A 119 -3.45 11.07 -0.98
N ASN A 120 -4.29 10.66 -0.03
CA ASN A 120 -3.90 10.04 1.23
C ASN A 120 -4.86 8.88 1.54
N PRO A 121 -4.81 7.78 0.76
CA PRO A 121 -5.73 6.67 0.95
C PRO A 121 -5.50 5.99 2.30
N VAL A 122 -6.54 5.34 2.82
CA VAL A 122 -6.41 4.41 3.95
C VAL A 122 -5.90 3.09 3.39
N THR A 123 -4.81 2.57 3.95
CA THR A 123 -4.26 1.27 3.59
C THR A 123 -4.87 0.20 4.47
N ILE A 124 -5.37 -0.88 3.87
CA ILE A 124 -5.85 -2.07 4.55
C ILE A 124 -4.86 -3.20 4.22
N ALA A 125 -4.26 -3.76 5.26
CA ALA A 125 -3.24 -4.79 5.21
C ALA A 125 -3.63 -5.92 6.16
N ASN A 126 -2.85 -7.02 6.16
CA ASN A 126 -3.05 -8.08 7.14
C ASN A 126 -2.62 -7.57 8.53
N ALA A 127 -3.36 -7.92 9.59
CA ALA A 127 -2.99 -7.57 10.97
C ALA A 127 -1.73 -8.32 11.45
N PHE A 128 -1.40 -9.44 10.80
CA PHE A 128 -0.27 -10.29 11.14
C PHE A 128 0.89 -10.06 10.18
N LEU A 129 2.11 -10.16 10.70
CA LEU A 129 3.33 -10.07 9.88
C LEU A 129 3.33 -11.21 8.83
N PRO A 130 3.71 -10.94 7.56
CA PRO A 130 4.41 -9.75 7.06
C PRO A 130 3.53 -8.53 6.73
N GLY A 131 2.21 -8.59 6.95
CA GLY A 131 1.27 -7.51 6.61
C GLY A 131 0.73 -7.60 5.18
N GLU A 132 1.20 -8.57 4.40
CA GLU A 132 0.70 -8.82 3.04
C GLU A 132 -0.70 -9.43 3.08
N MET A 133 -1.58 -8.92 2.22
CA MET A 133 -2.94 -9.39 2.02
C MET A 133 -3.05 -10.09 0.66
N PRO A 134 -3.63 -11.29 0.58
CA PRO A 134 -3.89 -11.94 -0.71
C PRO A 134 -4.90 -11.14 -1.54
N ASP A 135 -4.90 -11.34 -2.86
CA ASP A 135 -5.90 -10.76 -3.76
C ASP A 135 -7.23 -11.52 -3.63
N LEU A 136 -8.02 -11.13 -2.64
CA LEU A 136 -9.35 -11.65 -2.34
C LEU A 136 -10.36 -11.43 -3.49
N TYR A 137 -10.09 -10.53 -4.44
CA TYR A 137 -10.97 -10.35 -5.60
C TYR A 137 -10.78 -11.46 -6.64
N ARG A 138 -9.61 -12.10 -6.65
CA ARG A 138 -9.28 -13.22 -7.54
C ARG A 138 -9.43 -14.56 -6.85
N ASP A 139 -9.01 -14.66 -5.60
CA ASP A 139 -9.03 -15.91 -4.83
C ASP A 139 -9.37 -15.66 -3.36
N SER A 140 -10.61 -16.00 -3.00
CA SER A 140 -11.14 -15.88 -1.64
C SER A 140 -10.88 -17.11 -0.75
N ASN A 141 -10.12 -18.12 -1.22
CA ASN A 141 -9.82 -19.31 -0.41
C ASN A 141 -8.78 -19.06 0.71
N HIS A 142 -8.29 -17.84 0.86
CA HIS A 142 -7.31 -17.51 1.89
C HIS A 142 -7.99 -17.13 3.20
N GLU A 143 -7.59 -17.78 4.29
CA GLU A 143 -8.07 -17.42 5.62
C GLU A 143 -7.37 -16.16 6.11
N VAL A 144 -8.14 -15.08 6.32
CA VAL A 144 -7.65 -13.83 6.90
C VAL A 144 -8.11 -13.77 8.36
N LYS A 145 -7.17 -13.62 9.29
CA LYS A 145 -7.44 -13.60 10.74
C LYS A 145 -7.73 -12.21 11.30
N GLY A 146 -7.37 -11.18 10.56
CA GLY A 146 -7.57 -9.80 10.96
C GLY A 146 -6.94 -8.84 9.96
N ILE A 147 -7.37 -7.59 10.03
CA ILE A 147 -6.91 -6.53 9.16
C ILE A 147 -6.25 -5.42 9.97
N SER A 148 -5.20 -4.83 9.41
CA SER A 148 -4.62 -3.58 9.89
C SER A 148 -5.05 -2.45 8.97
N LEU A 149 -5.60 -1.39 9.54
CA LEU A 149 -5.89 -0.15 8.84
C LEU A 149 -4.78 0.84 9.18
N LEU A 150 -4.21 1.46 8.15
CA LEU A 150 -3.15 2.45 8.30
C LEU A 150 -3.48 3.72 7.53
N VAL A 151 -3.19 4.87 8.12
CA VAL A 151 -3.33 6.16 7.43
C VAL A 151 -2.24 7.14 7.87
N LYS A 152 -1.75 7.94 6.93
CA LYS A 152 -0.82 9.02 7.26
C LYS A 152 -1.62 10.22 7.80
N PRO A 153 -1.21 10.83 8.92
CA PRO A 153 -1.80 12.06 9.40
C PRO A 153 -1.60 13.17 8.37
N PRO A 154 -2.59 14.05 8.19
CA PRO A 154 -2.47 15.17 7.29
C PRO A 154 -1.40 16.14 7.80
N LEU A 155 -0.73 16.83 6.87
CA LEU A 155 0.24 17.88 7.23
C LEU A 155 -0.39 19.04 8.03
N HIS A 156 -1.68 19.29 7.83
CA HIS A 156 -2.43 20.35 8.52
C HIS A 156 -3.74 19.79 9.09
N LYS A 157 -4.03 20.12 10.37
CA LYS A 157 -5.23 19.64 11.08
C LYS A 157 -6.56 19.92 10.37
N ARG A 158 -6.67 21.03 9.63
CA ARG A 158 -7.87 21.38 8.83
C ARG A 158 -8.27 20.33 7.78
N ARG A 159 -7.38 19.40 7.42
CA ARG A 159 -7.61 18.32 6.44
C ARG A 159 -7.74 16.96 7.12
N ASN A 160 -8.41 16.90 8.27
CA ASN A 160 -8.63 15.68 9.04
C ASN A 160 -9.81 14.82 8.54
N GLN A 161 -10.48 15.21 7.45
CA GLN A 161 -11.60 14.44 6.89
C GLN A 161 -11.25 12.97 6.65
N GLN A 162 -10.03 12.68 6.21
CA GLN A 162 -9.57 11.30 6.01
C GLN A 162 -9.38 10.55 7.35
N MET A 163 -9.01 11.25 8.43
CA MET A 163 -8.88 10.62 9.76
C MET A 163 -10.24 10.22 10.31
N ILE A 164 -11.29 11.01 10.03
CA ILE A 164 -12.67 10.68 10.39
C ILE A 164 -13.10 9.41 9.64
N VAL A 165 -12.92 9.39 8.31
CA VAL A 165 -13.20 8.21 7.47
C VAL A 165 -12.44 6.98 7.96
N PHE A 166 -11.17 7.13 8.33
CA PHE A 166 -10.34 6.06 8.86
C PHE A 166 -10.92 5.45 10.15
N VAL A 167 -11.35 6.29 11.10
CA VAL A 167 -11.98 5.83 12.33
C VAL A 167 -13.32 5.15 12.05
N ASP A 168 -14.14 5.72 11.16
CA ASP A 168 -15.43 5.16 10.79
C ASP A 168 -15.30 3.78 10.12
N LEU A 169 -14.33 3.63 9.20
CA LEU A 169 -14.01 2.35 8.57
C LEU A 169 -13.58 1.31 9.60
N ALA A 170 -12.75 1.70 10.57
CA ALA A 170 -12.28 0.79 11.62
C ALA A 170 -13.43 0.34 12.54
N LYS A 171 -14.33 1.25 12.90
CA LYS A 171 -15.54 0.93 13.68
C LYS A 171 -16.48 0.01 12.91
N GLN A 172 -16.74 0.33 11.64
CA GLN A 172 -17.57 -0.49 10.77
C GLN A 172 -17.01 -1.91 10.62
N ALA A 173 -15.70 -2.03 10.38
CA ALA A 173 -15.06 -3.35 10.29
C ALA A 173 -15.17 -4.12 11.62
N ALA A 174 -14.95 -3.46 12.75
CA ALA A 174 -15.08 -4.12 14.06
C ALA A 174 -16.50 -4.65 14.31
N GLU A 175 -17.52 -3.90 13.89
CA GLU A 175 -18.93 -4.30 13.99
C GLU A 175 -19.25 -5.50 13.07
N ILE A 176 -18.85 -5.44 11.81
CA ILE A 176 -19.11 -6.50 10.82
C ILE A 176 -18.44 -7.82 11.23
N PHE A 177 -17.15 -7.77 11.58
CA PHE A 177 -16.38 -8.98 11.89
C PHE A 177 -16.45 -9.39 13.37
N GLN A 178 -17.28 -8.69 14.15
CA GLN A 178 -17.44 -8.86 15.61
C GLN A 178 -16.08 -8.91 16.33
N GLY A 179 -15.13 -8.13 15.81
CA GLY A 179 -13.72 -8.26 16.13
C GLY A 179 -13.29 -7.35 17.28
N LYS A 180 -12.10 -7.64 17.83
CA LYS A 180 -11.44 -6.72 18.77
C LYS A 180 -10.72 -5.64 17.98
N LEU A 181 -11.11 -4.39 18.22
CA LEU A 181 -10.44 -3.22 17.67
C LEU A 181 -9.32 -2.77 18.60
N LEU A 182 -8.08 -2.75 18.09
CA LEU A 182 -6.87 -2.44 18.83
C LEU A 182 -6.17 -1.20 18.26
N ASN A 183 -5.48 -0.47 19.13
CA ASN A 183 -4.62 0.67 18.78
C ASN A 183 -3.22 0.24 18.33
N ALA A 184 -2.33 1.20 18.09
CA ALA A 184 -0.95 0.97 17.68
C ALA A 184 -0.17 0.11 18.70
N GLU A 185 -0.51 0.24 19.98
CA GLU A 185 0.06 -0.50 21.11
C GLU A 185 -0.60 -1.88 21.34
N ARG A 186 -1.55 -2.28 20.48
CA ARG A 186 -2.35 -3.52 20.59
C ARG A 186 -3.27 -3.58 21.82
N GLU A 187 -3.60 -2.43 22.38
CA GLU A 187 -4.61 -2.28 23.43
C GLU A 187 -5.97 -1.98 22.83
N PRO A 188 -7.09 -2.28 23.52
CA PRO A 188 -8.42 -1.93 23.05
C PRO A 188 -8.54 -0.44 22.68
N ALA A 189 -9.07 -0.16 21.49
CA ALA A 189 -9.29 1.22 21.06
C ALA A 189 -10.42 1.84 21.89
N THR A 190 -10.17 3.04 22.43
CA THR A 190 -11.14 3.81 23.22
C THR A 190 -11.49 5.12 22.50
N ASP A 191 -12.51 5.82 22.99
CA ASP A 191 -12.88 7.14 22.44
C ASP A 191 -11.73 8.16 22.51
N ALA A 192 -10.89 8.07 23.55
CA ALA A 192 -9.69 8.88 23.66
C ALA A 192 -8.68 8.59 22.53
N THR A 193 -8.56 7.32 22.11
CA THR A 193 -7.72 6.93 20.98
C THR A 193 -8.22 7.56 19.68
N TYR A 194 -9.53 7.53 19.43
CA TYR A 194 -10.12 8.12 18.22
C TYR A 194 -9.96 9.64 18.18
N GLN A 195 -10.20 10.32 19.31
CA GLN A 195 -10.00 11.76 19.42
C GLN A 195 -8.54 12.15 19.15
N ARG A 196 -7.57 11.36 19.65
CA ARG A 196 -6.15 11.57 19.37
C ARG A 196 -5.80 11.43 17.89
N ILE A 197 -6.42 10.47 17.19
CA ILE A 197 -6.18 10.23 15.75
C ILE A 197 -6.80 11.34 14.89
N ILE A 198 -8.01 11.79 15.23
CA ILE A 198 -8.72 12.83 14.47
C ILE A 198 -8.06 14.20 14.67
N GLY A 199 -7.60 14.48 15.90
CA GLY A 199 -6.70 15.58 16.25
C GLY A 199 -7.36 16.93 16.50
#